data_AF-A0A3B6REK5-F1
#
_entry.id   AF-A0A3B6REK5-F1
#
_cell.length_a   1.000
_cell.length_b   1.000
_cell.length_c   1.000
_cell.angle_alpha   90.00
_cell.angle_beta   90.00
_cell.angle_gamma   90.00
#
_symmetry.space_group_name_H-M   'P 1'
#
loop_
_entity.id
_entity.type
_entity.pdbx_description
1 polymer ?
#
loop_
_entity_poly.entity_id
_entity_poly.type
_entity_poly.pdbx_seq_one_letter_code
_entity_poly.pdbx_strand_id
1 'polypeptide(L)' 'MPVMNGYEATRRIREEEIRHGVCTPIIALTANSAEEGLQEAVEAGMDLHLTKQIPKPKIAGVVLELCKQDKN' A
#
# COMPACT_ATOMS: atom_id res chain seq x y z
N MET A 1 5.34 -11.25 -7.10
CA MET A 1 4.12 -12.07 -6.96
C MET A 1 3.84 -12.70 -8.32
N PRO A 2 3.94 -14.04 -8.47
CA PRO A 2 3.84 -14.70 -9.79
C PRO A 2 2.40 -15.00 -10.25
N VAL A 3 1.41 -14.99 -9.35
CA VAL A 3 0.01 -15.37 -9.66
C VAL A 3 -0.90 -14.15 -9.85
N MET A 4 -0.67 -13.09 -9.10
CA MET A 4 -1.45 -11.85 -9.09
C MET A 4 -0.48 -10.69 -8.92
N ASN A 5 -0.78 -9.50 -9.47
CA ASN A 5 0.03 -8.31 -9.24
C ASN A 5 -0.48 -7.51 -8.02
N GLY A 6 0.33 -6.57 -7.53
CA GLY A 6 0.00 -5.80 -6.33
C GLY A 6 -1.26 -4.94 -6.49
N TYR A 7 -1.48 -4.38 -7.67
CA TYR A 7 -2.63 -3.52 -7.96
C TYR A 7 -3.95 -4.30 -7.92
N GLU A 8 -3.98 -5.48 -8.54
CA GLU A 8 -5.13 -6.38 -8.47
C GLU A 8 -5.40 -6.87 -7.05
N ALA A 9 -4.34 -7.19 -6.29
CA ALA A 9 -4.47 -7.56 -4.89
C ALA A 9 -5.09 -6.42 -4.06
N THR A 10 -4.63 -5.18 -4.25
CA THR A 10 -5.19 -4.01 -3.57
C THR A 10 -6.68 -3.83 -3.88
N ARG A 11 -7.08 -3.88 -5.16
CA ARG A 11 -8.50 -3.76 -5.55
C ARG A 11 -9.37 -4.78 -4.84
N ARG A 12 -8.93 -6.04 -4.80
CA ARG A 12 -9.65 -7.11 -4.07
C ARG A 12 -9.70 -6.88 -2.56
N ILE A 13 -8.62 -6.39 -1.95
CA ILE A 13 -8.62 -6.02 -0.54
C ILE A 13 -9.64 -4.91 -0.27
N ARG A 14 -9.69 -3.86 -1.10
CA ARG A 14 -10.67 -2.77 -0.96
C ARG A 14 -12.12 -3.25 -1.09
N GLU A 15 -12.38 -4.25 -1.95
CA GLU A 15 -13.71 -4.89 -2.05
C GLU A 15 -14.09 -5.70 -0.79
N GLU A 16 -13.14 -6.37 -0.16
CA GLU A 16 -13.36 -7.08 1.12
C GLU A 16 -13.53 -6.08 2.28
N GLU A 17 -12.77 -4.99 2.28
CA GLU A 17 -12.85 -3.92 3.27
C GLU A 17 -14.24 -3.28 3.34
N ILE A 18 -14.86 -3.01 2.19
CA ILE A 18 -16.24 -2.53 2.13
C ILE A 18 -17.21 -3.54 2.77
N ARG A 19 -17.02 -4.83 2.53
CA ARG A 19 -17.87 -5.90 3.10
C ARG A 19 -17.71 -6.03 4.61
N HIS A 20 -16.51 -5.79 5.12
CA HIS A 20 -16.18 -5.96 6.53
C HIS A 20 -16.22 -4.66 7.34
N GLY A 21 -16.38 -3.50 6.68
CA GLY A 21 -16.40 -2.19 7.33
C GLY A 21 -15.05 -1.83 7.97
N VAL A 22 -13.96 -2.28 7.38
CA VAL A 22 -12.59 -2.00 7.84
C VAL A 22 -11.81 -1.26 6.77
N CYS A 23 -10.76 -0.55 7.15
CA CYS A 23 -9.83 0.08 6.22
C CYS A 23 -8.41 -0.21 6.68
N THR A 24 -7.70 -1.07 5.95
CA THR A 24 -6.33 -1.45 6.25
C THR A 24 -5.39 -0.55 5.44
N PRO A 25 -4.35 0.04 6.05
CA PRO A 25 -3.34 0.77 5.30
C PRO A 25 -2.58 -0.15 4.32
N ILE A 26 -2.51 0.23 3.05
CA ILE A 26 -1.82 -0.50 1.97
C ILE A 26 -0.71 0.38 1.40
N ILE A 27 0.53 -0.11 1.46
CA ILE A 27 1.71 0.59 0.96
C ILE A 27 2.24 -0.10 -0.30
N ALA A 28 2.29 0.63 -1.42
CA ALA A 28 2.97 0.22 -2.64
C ALA A 28 4.48 0.15 -2.42
N LEU A 29 5.12 -0.98 -2.76
CA LEU A 29 6.58 -1.10 -2.73
C LEU A 29 7.13 -1.44 -4.12
N THR A 30 7.57 -0.42 -4.85
CA THR A 30 7.97 -0.50 -6.27
C THR A 30 9.49 -0.59 -6.44
N ALA A 31 9.94 -1.15 -7.56
CA ALA A 31 11.37 -1.23 -7.88
C ALA A 31 11.93 0.05 -8.51
N ASN A 32 11.07 0.93 -9.04
CA ASN A 32 11.44 2.17 -9.71
C ASN A 32 10.51 3.30 -9.24
N SER A 33 10.99 4.54 -9.21
CA SER A 33 10.20 5.73 -8.88
C SER A 33 9.38 6.26 -10.06
N ALA A 34 9.04 5.41 -11.02
CA ALA A 34 8.33 5.82 -12.23
C ALA A 34 6.93 6.32 -11.89
N GLU A 35 6.57 7.47 -12.45
CA GLU A 35 5.30 8.18 -12.24
C GLU A 35 4.08 7.33 -12.64
N GLU A 36 4.21 6.51 -13.70
CA GLU A 36 3.20 5.55 -14.12
C GLU A 36 2.84 4.53 -13.01
N GLY A 37 3.85 4.06 -12.26
CA GLY A 37 3.63 3.11 -11.17
C GLY A 37 2.95 3.73 -9.95
N LEU A 38 3.12 5.05 -9.76
CA LEU A 38 2.45 5.81 -8.72
C LEU A 38 0.97 6.04 -9.08
N GLN A 39 0.70 6.44 -10.32
CA GLN A 39 -0.66 6.62 -10.83
C GLN A 39 -1.49 5.34 -10.65
N GLU A 40 -0.97 4.20 -11.12
CA GLU A 40 -1.63 2.90 -10.99
C GLU A 40 -1.82 2.49 -9.51
N ALA A 41 -0.86 2.82 -8.63
CA ALA A 41 -0.99 2.55 -7.19
C ALA A 41 -2.14 3.33 -6.56
N VAL A 42 -2.25 4.61 -6.89
CA VAL A 42 -3.34 5.48 -6.42
C VAL A 42 -4.68 4.99 -6.95
N GLU A 43 -4.78 4.67 -8.24
CA GLU A 43 -6.01 4.18 -8.86
C GLU A 43 -6.44 2.81 -8.33
N ALA A 44 -5.49 1.94 -7.96
CA ALA A 44 -5.79 0.69 -7.29
C ALA A 44 -6.27 0.88 -5.84
N GLY A 45 -6.07 2.05 -5.25
CA GLY A 45 -6.46 2.41 -3.89
C GLY A 45 -5.39 2.17 -2.84
N MET A 46 -4.10 2.27 -3.17
CA MET A 46 -3.00 2.23 -2.19
C MET A 46 -2.81 3.59 -1.51
N ASP A 47 -2.43 3.60 -0.23
CA ASP A 47 -2.35 4.82 0.60
C ASP A 47 -0.99 5.51 0.52
N LEU A 48 0.08 4.72 0.41
CA LEU A 48 1.45 5.21 0.35
C LEU A 48 2.25 4.50 -0.73
N HIS A 49 3.27 5.18 -1.23
CA HIS A 49 4.21 4.63 -2.20
C HIS A 49 5.64 4.74 -1.68
N LEU A 50 6.35 3.61 -1.67
CA LEU A 50 7.74 3.48 -1.27
C LEU A 50 8.55 2.81 -2.36
N THR A 51 9.76 3.30 -2.60
CA THR A 51 10.68 2.71 -3.57
C THR A 51 11.68 1.78 -2.91
N LYS A 52 12.05 0.71 -3.61
CA LYS A 52 13.18 -0.17 -3.25
C LYS A 52 14.50 0.50 -3.68
N GLN A 53 15.63 0.29 -2.99
CA GLN A 53 15.82 -0.44 -1.74
C GLN A 53 15.48 0.44 -0.53
N ILE A 54 14.65 -0.09 0.37
CA ILE A 54 14.24 0.65 1.56
C ILE A 54 14.89 0.07 2.83
N PRO A 55 15.53 0.90 3.68
CA PRO A 55 16.12 0.42 4.92
C PRO A 55 15.04 -0.09 5.90
N LYS A 56 15.34 -1.16 6.64
CA LYS A 56 14.43 -1.72 7.66
C LYS A 56 13.93 -0.67 8.68
N PRO A 57 14.77 0.25 9.20
CA PRO A 57 14.28 1.29 10.11
C PRO A 57 13.20 2.18 9.49
N LYS A 58 13.28 2.46 8.19
CA LYS A 58 12.28 3.25 7.47
C LYS A 58 10.95 2.52 7.35
N ILE A 59 10.97 1.20 7.11
CA ILE A 59 9.75 0.37 7.11
C ILE A 59 9.07 0.43 8.47
N ALA A 60 9.83 0.21 9.55
CA ALA A 60 9.29 0.25 10.91
C ALA A 60 8.70 1.62 11.25
N GLY A 61 9.37 2.71 10.86
CA GLY A 61 8.87 4.07 11.05
C GLY A 61 7.52 4.30 10.39
N VAL A 62 7.39 3.96 9.10
CA VAL A 62 6.13 4.14 8.35
C VAL A 62 4.99 3.31 8.95
N VAL A 63 5.26 2.06 9.33
CA VAL A 63 4.23 1.21 9.97
C VAL A 63 3.78 1.81 11.31
N LEU A 64 4.71 2.29 12.13
CA LEU A 64 4.39 2.92 13.41
C LEU A 64 3.61 4.23 13.24
N GLU A 65 3.87 5.00 12.19
CA GLU A 65 3.11 6.21 11.87
C GLU A 65 1.66 5.87 11.48
N LEU A 66 1.47 4.90 10.60
CA LEU A 66 0.14 4.46 10.17
C LEU A 66 -0.70 3.89 11.32
N CYS A 67 -0.12 3.03 12.16
CA CYS A 67 -0.84 2.47 13.31
C CYS A 67 -1.23 3.50 14.37
N LYS A 68 -0.62 4.70 14.37
CA LYS A 68 -1.01 5.80 15.28
C LYS A 68 -2.18 6.60 14.73
N GLN A 69 -2.36 6.64 13.41
CA GLN A 69 -3.41 7.41 12.74
C GLN A 69 -4.79 6.79 12.92
N ASP A 70 -4.87 5.45 13.09
CA ASP A 70 -6.12 4.71 13.36
C ASP A 70 -6.72 4.91 14.76
N LYS A 71 -6.10 5.74 15.63
CA LYS A 71 -6.57 5.99 17.01
C LYS A 71 -7.31 7.31 17.22
N ASN A 72 -7.65 8.03 16.15
CA ASN A 72 -8.46 9.25 16.18
C ASN A 72 -9.88 8.99 15.68
#